data_AF-A0A965ZS87-F1
#
_entry.id   AF-A0A965ZS87-F1
#
_cell.length_a   1.000
_cell.length_b   1.000
_cell.length_c   1.000
_cell.angle_alpha   90.00
_cell.angle_beta   90.00
_cell.angle_gamma   90.00
#
_symmetry.space_group_name_H-M   'P 1'
#
loop_
_entity.id
_entity.type
_entity.pdbx_description
1 polymer ?
#
loop_
_entity_poly.entity_id
_entity_poly.type
_entity_poly.pdbx_seq_one_letter_code
_entity_poly.pdbx_strand_id
1 'polypeptide(L)'
;MVARKPVTGLLLTLCLYSIAAMARADAPLRALLLTSPGIYHDYQFQSRAIGEGIAARANVTFDISLAEHARWKTTDYAKGYDVVIYNICMANNTDRALIANMRRQTEELSVPAMVIHCAMHSFRNTNDWWPLHGLQSKSHEPLGRMKLTAAEEHPVLSGIPADWTVSEDELYINLQFRAQPLLTSVGEDDGIHVTAWIKQQGDTPVFGTTLGHSDATMEDPVFQQLLTNALLYITGNLTDDGTPNPALAPNPSRGEAIASFSAPPGVAYLDPEQVDCVMSEIRNTIGFCYVGCIVNPLLWGEEADACKGDCEARIPPTAELAAACRNDQGG
;
A
#
# COMPACT_ATOMS: atom_id res chain seq x y z
N MET A 1 68.13 -67.12 -15.25
CA MET A 1 67.20 -66.32 -16.09
C MET A 1 65.83 -66.37 -15.41
N VAL A 2 65.42 -65.28 -14.75
CA VAL A 2 64.10 -65.18 -14.10
C VAL A 2 63.34 -64.08 -14.82
N ALA A 3 62.26 -64.45 -15.52
CA ALA A 3 61.43 -63.53 -16.30
C ALA A 3 60.52 -62.72 -15.36
N ARG A 4 60.66 -61.39 -15.38
CA ARG A 4 59.75 -60.45 -14.71
C ARG A 4 58.53 -60.21 -15.61
N LYS A 5 57.32 -60.44 -15.09
CA LYS A 5 56.06 -60.05 -15.73
C LYS A 5 55.77 -58.56 -15.49
N PRO A 6 55.18 -57.83 -16.45
CA PRO A 6 54.84 -56.43 -16.28
C PRO A 6 53.55 -56.29 -15.45
N VAL A 7 53.56 -55.35 -14.51
CA VAL A 7 52.37 -54.92 -13.76
C VAL A 7 51.70 -53.80 -14.56
N THR A 8 50.53 -54.08 -15.11
CA THR A 8 49.71 -53.10 -15.82
C THR A 8 48.95 -52.26 -14.78
N GLY A 9 49.37 -51.01 -14.59
CA GLY A 9 48.68 -50.05 -13.73
C GLY A 9 47.39 -49.56 -14.39
N LEU A 10 46.25 -49.88 -13.79
CA LEU A 10 44.94 -49.36 -14.17
C LEU A 10 44.78 -47.95 -13.57
N LEU A 11 44.89 -46.90 -14.38
CA LEU A 11 44.50 -45.55 -13.97
C LEU A 11 42.98 -45.49 -13.82
N LEU A 12 42.52 -45.34 -12.57
CA LEU A 12 41.12 -45.11 -12.25
C LEU A 12 40.87 -43.59 -12.33
N THR A 13 40.35 -43.11 -13.45
CA THR A 13 39.97 -41.70 -13.62
C THR A 13 38.69 -41.44 -12.83
N LEU A 14 38.82 -40.85 -11.64
CA LEU A 14 37.70 -40.43 -10.81
C LEU A 14 37.02 -39.22 -11.49
N CYS A 15 35.97 -39.44 -12.27
CA CYS A 15 35.09 -38.37 -12.75
C CYS A 15 34.35 -37.80 -11.54
N LEU A 16 34.83 -36.66 -11.03
CA LEU A 16 34.06 -35.78 -10.15
C LEU A 16 32.87 -35.24 -10.95
N TYR A 17 31.73 -35.90 -10.82
CA TYR A 17 30.45 -35.31 -11.19
C TYR A 17 30.17 -34.18 -10.20
N SER A 18 30.57 -32.95 -10.55
CA SER A 18 30.03 -31.75 -9.93
C SER A 18 28.55 -31.67 -10.29
N ILE A 19 27.70 -32.21 -9.42
CA ILE A 19 26.27 -31.89 -9.43
C ILE A 19 26.21 -30.44 -9.00
N ALA A 20 26.19 -29.52 -9.97
CA ALA A 20 25.74 -28.17 -9.71
C ALA A 20 24.30 -28.30 -9.24
N ALA A 21 24.09 -28.17 -7.92
CA ALA A 21 22.77 -27.89 -7.41
C ALA A 21 22.34 -26.57 -8.05
N MET A 22 21.54 -26.65 -9.12
CA MET A 22 20.72 -25.51 -9.51
C MET A 22 19.86 -25.23 -8.27
N ALA A 23 20.25 -24.22 -7.50
CA ALA A 23 19.41 -23.68 -6.45
C ALA A 23 18.07 -23.39 -7.12
N ARG A 24 17.06 -24.19 -6.80
CA ARG A 24 15.69 -23.91 -7.18
C ARG A 24 15.38 -22.60 -6.47
N ALA A 25 15.31 -21.49 -7.22
CA ALA A 25 14.87 -20.23 -6.66
C ALA A 25 13.53 -20.50 -5.97
N ASP A 26 13.44 -20.22 -4.68
CA ASP A 26 12.23 -20.46 -3.92
C ASP A 26 11.06 -19.68 -4.55
N ALA A 27 9.86 -20.24 -4.40
CA ALA A 27 8.65 -19.64 -4.95
C ALA A 27 8.46 -18.24 -4.33
N PRO A 28 8.02 -17.25 -5.12
CA PRO A 28 7.83 -15.92 -4.57
C PRO A 28 6.66 -15.84 -3.62
N LEU A 29 6.73 -14.85 -2.74
CA LEU A 29 5.54 -14.37 -2.05
C LEU A 29 4.56 -13.81 -3.09
N ARG A 30 3.28 -14.12 -2.91
CA ARG A 30 2.18 -13.61 -3.74
C ARG A 30 1.47 -12.50 -2.99
N ALA A 31 1.53 -11.29 -3.53
CA ALA A 31 0.83 -10.13 -3.01
C ALA A 31 -0.37 -9.79 -3.90
N LEU A 32 -1.52 -9.52 -3.29
CA LEU A 32 -2.68 -8.96 -3.98
C LEU A 32 -2.79 -7.47 -3.65
N LEU A 33 -2.63 -6.60 -4.64
CA LEU A 33 -2.75 -5.16 -4.48
C LEU A 33 -4.13 -4.71 -4.97
N LEU A 34 -4.96 -4.23 -4.04
CA LEU A 34 -6.24 -3.58 -4.34
C LEU A 34 -5.98 -2.10 -4.59
N THR A 35 -6.55 -1.59 -5.67
CA THR A 35 -6.32 -0.22 -6.13
C THR A 35 -7.59 0.46 -6.66
N SER A 36 -7.56 1.77 -6.81
CA SER A 36 -8.68 2.59 -7.29
C SER A 36 -8.37 3.24 -8.65
N PRO A 37 -9.38 3.76 -9.38
CA PRO A 37 -9.15 4.31 -10.72
C PRO A 37 -8.24 5.54 -10.79
N GLY A 38 -8.09 6.28 -9.69
CA GLY A 38 -7.15 7.41 -9.61
C GLY A 38 -7.78 8.78 -9.85
N ILE A 39 -8.63 9.24 -8.92
CA ILE A 39 -9.11 10.64 -8.91
C ILE A 39 -8.22 11.51 -8.02
N TYR A 40 -7.92 11.01 -6.82
CA TYR A 40 -7.21 11.76 -5.79
C TYR A 40 -5.69 11.46 -5.76
N HIS A 41 -5.29 10.35 -6.38
CA HIS A 41 -3.90 9.89 -6.49
C HIS A 41 -3.69 9.20 -7.83
N ASP A 42 -2.47 9.20 -8.35
CA ASP A 42 -2.10 8.39 -9.53
C ASP A 42 -1.93 6.92 -9.13
N TYR A 43 -3.06 6.22 -8.97
CA TYR A 43 -3.05 4.82 -8.58
C TYR A 43 -2.40 3.89 -9.62
N GLN A 44 -2.36 4.29 -10.90
CA GLN A 44 -1.66 3.52 -11.92
C GLN A 44 -0.16 3.54 -11.67
N PHE A 45 0.39 4.73 -11.47
CA PHE A 45 1.78 4.93 -11.11
C PHE A 45 2.10 4.26 -9.77
N GLN A 46 1.32 4.51 -8.73
CA GLN A 46 1.58 3.99 -7.39
C GLN A 46 1.58 2.46 -7.36
N SER A 47 0.62 1.81 -8.05
CA SER A 47 0.57 0.34 -8.10
C SER A 47 1.82 -0.24 -8.76
N ARG A 48 2.36 0.44 -9.78
CA ARG A 48 3.63 0.07 -10.41
C ARG A 48 4.82 0.33 -9.47
N ALA A 49 4.93 1.52 -8.90
CA ALA A 49 6.03 1.91 -8.02
C ALA A 49 6.13 1.02 -6.77
N ILE A 50 5.00 0.66 -6.16
CA ILE A 50 4.94 -0.30 -5.04
C ILE A 50 5.41 -1.68 -5.51
N GLY A 51 4.83 -2.21 -6.58
CA GLY A 51 5.14 -3.56 -7.06
C GLY A 51 6.61 -3.72 -7.48
N GLU A 52 7.10 -2.82 -8.33
CA GLU A 52 8.47 -2.82 -8.82
C GLU A 52 9.48 -2.48 -7.72
N GLY A 53 9.17 -1.49 -6.88
CA GLY A 53 10.04 -1.08 -5.77
C GLY A 53 10.26 -2.20 -4.76
N ILE A 54 9.22 -2.96 -4.42
CA ILE A 54 9.34 -4.14 -3.55
C ILE A 54 10.04 -5.28 -4.29
N ALA A 55 9.65 -5.58 -5.53
CA ALA A 55 10.24 -6.70 -6.28
C ALA A 55 11.74 -6.52 -6.58
N ALA A 56 12.22 -5.27 -6.64
CA ALA A 56 13.64 -4.95 -6.72
C ALA A 56 14.42 -5.31 -5.45
N ARG A 57 13.73 -5.47 -4.30
CA ARG A 57 14.32 -5.70 -2.97
C ARG A 57 13.94 -7.04 -2.34
N ALA A 58 12.90 -7.71 -2.83
CA ALA A 58 12.48 -9.03 -2.40
C ALA A 58 11.79 -9.84 -3.52
N ASN A 59 11.85 -11.17 -3.41
CA ASN A 59 11.25 -12.12 -4.34
C ASN A 59 9.71 -12.18 -4.21
N VAL A 60 9.02 -11.13 -4.67
CA VAL A 60 7.56 -10.97 -4.57
C VAL A 60 6.95 -10.88 -5.97
N THR A 61 5.72 -11.36 -6.12
CA THR A 61 4.91 -11.23 -7.33
C THR A 61 3.56 -10.62 -6.98
N PHE A 62 3.08 -9.71 -7.81
CA PHE A 62 1.88 -8.92 -7.56
C PHE A 62 0.77 -9.25 -8.55
N ASP A 63 -0.44 -9.45 -8.02
CA ASP A 63 -1.67 -9.40 -8.80
C ASP A 63 -2.39 -8.08 -8.45
N ILE A 64 -2.80 -7.32 -9.47
CA ILE A 64 -3.53 -6.07 -9.29
C ILE A 64 -5.03 -6.31 -9.42
N SER A 65 -5.79 -5.76 -8.48
CA SER A 65 -7.25 -5.73 -8.52
C SER A 65 -7.75 -4.29 -8.47
N LEU A 66 -8.31 -3.81 -9.58
CA LEU A 66 -8.76 -2.43 -9.73
C LEU A 66 -10.27 -2.32 -9.53
N ALA A 67 -10.69 -1.66 -8.43
CA ALA A 67 -12.07 -1.28 -8.15
C ALA A 67 -13.12 -2.41 -8.25
N GLU A 68 -12.75 -3.64 -7.88
CA GLU A 68 -13.62 -4.81 -7.99
C GLU A 68 -14.54 -4.99 -6.77
N HIS A 69 -15.27 -3.92 -6.41
CA HIS A 69 -16.07 -3.82 -5.18
C HIS A 69 -17.07 -4.99 -5.02
N ALA A 70 -17.65 -5.48 -6.12
CA ALA A 70 -18.56 -6.62 -6.08
C ALA A 70 -17.85 -7.91 -5.65
N ARG A 71 -16.64 -8.19 -6.18
CA ARG A 71 -15.82 -9.34 -5.77
C ARG A 71 -15.31 -9.15 -4.34
N TRP A 72 -14.84 -7.95 -4.02
CA TRP A 72 -14.33 -7.62 -2.68
C TRP A 72 -15.39 -7.71 -1.59
N LYS A 73 -16.67 -7.58 -1.93
CA LYS A 73 -17.80 -7.71 -0.99
C LYS A 73 -18.20 -9.16 -0.72
N THR A 74 -17.98 -10.06 -1.67
CA THR A 74 -18.68 -11.36 -1.69
C THR A 74 -17.79 -12.58 -1.71
N THR A 75 -16.48 -12.42 -1.86
CA THR A 75 -15.53 -13.54 -1.99
C THR A 75 -14.40 -13.46 -0.97
N ASP A 76 -13.78 -14.60 -0.69
CA ASP A 76 -12.51 -14.70 0.03
C ASP A 76 -11.35 -14.40 -0.93
N TYR A 77 -11.32 -13.19 -1.49
CA TYR A 77 -10.39 -12.81 -2.56
C TYR A 77 -8.92 -12.87 -2.14
N ALA A 78 -8.63 -12.82 -0.84
CA ALA A 78 -7.27 -12.92 -0.30
C ALA A 78 -6.74 -14.37 -0.28
N LYS A 79 -7.59 -15.37 -0.48
CA LYS A 79 -7.20 -16.78 -0.38
C LYS A 79 -6.14 -17.15 -1.41
N GLY A 80 -5.01 -17.66 -0.93
CA GLY A 80 -3.88 -18.08 -1.76
C GLY A 80 -2.85 -16.98 -2.04
N TYR A 81 -3.01 -15.81 -1.41
CA TYR A 81 -1.98 -14.78 -1.30
C TYR A 81 -1.34 -14.82 0.08
N ASP A 82 -0.09 -14.40 0.16
CA ASP A 82 0.66 -14.27 1.41
C ASP A 82 0.39 -12.92 2.09
N VAL A 83 -0.07 -11.92 1.32
CA VAL A 83 -0.39 -10.58 1.81
C VAL A 83 -1.39 -9.88 0.89
N VAL A 84 -2.26 -9.05 1.47
CA VAL A 84 -3.12 -8.10 0.75
C VAL A 84 -2.66 -6.67 1.00
N ILE A 85 -2.51 -5.89 -0.06
CA ILE A 85 -2.13 -4.48 0.00
C ILE A 85 -3.35 -3.64 -0.39
N TYR A 86 -3.83 -2.81 0.52
CA TYR A 86 -4.87 -1.83 0.27
C TYR A 86 -4.22 -0.49 -0.08
N ASN A 87 -4.26 -0.13 -1.37
CA ASN A 87 -3.90 1.20 -1.86
C ASN A 87 -5.10 1.82 -2.60
N ILE A 88 -6.12 2.21 -1.85
CA ILE A 88 -7.48 2.55 -2.34
C ILE A 88 -7.98 3.86 -1.74
N CYS A 89 -8.94 4.51 -2.39
CA CYS A 89 -9.61 5.70 -1.86
C CYS A 89 -11.12 5.58 -2.02
N MET A 90 -11.81 5.23 -0.92
CA MET A 90 -13.27 5.05 -0.89
C MET A 90 -13.92 5.84 0.24
N ALA A 91 -13.53 7.12 0.42
CA ALA A 91 -13.91 7.92 1.59
C ALA A 91 -15.44 7.96 1.85
N ASN A 92 -16.22 8.19 0.80
CA ASN A 92 -17.69 8.32 0.88
C ASN A 92 -18.44 6.98 0.82
N ASN A 93 -17.75 5.85 0.68
CA ASN A 93 -18.41 4.54 0.65
C ASN A 93 -18.81 4.15 2.08
N THR A 94 -20.07 3.74 2.27
CA THR A 94 -20.61 3.33 3.58
C THR A 94 -21.21 1.93 3.55
N ASP A 95 -20.90 1.15 2.50
CA ASP A 95 -21.39 -0.21 2.34
C ASP A 95 -20.79 -1.15 3.38
N ARG A 96 -21.57 -1.40 4.44
CA ARG A 96 -21.15 -2.24 5.57
C ARG A 96 -20.80 -3.67 5.17
N ALA A 97 -21.43 -4.23 4.13
CA ALA A 97 -21.12 -5.59 3.68
C ALA A 97 -19.74 -5.63 3.00
N LEU A 98 -19.41 -4.61 2.21
CA LEU A 98 -18.07 -4.47 1.64
C LEU A 98 -17.01 -4.31 2.73
N ILE A 99 -17.22 -3.37 3.67
CA ILE A 99 -16.27 -3.10 4.76
C ILE A 99 -16.06 -4.37 5.60
N ALA A 100 -17.13 -5.06 5.97
CA ALA A 100 -17.07 -6.29 6.73
C ALA A 100 -16.26 -7.38 6.01
N ASN A 101 -16.51 -7.61 4.71
CA ASN A 101 -15.77 -8.65 3.99
C ASN A 101 -14.30 -8.26 3.75
N MET A 102 -13.98 -6.98 3.56
CA MET A 102 -12.59 -6.53 3.45
C MET A 102 -11.82 -6.76 4.75
N ARG A 103 -12.42 -6.47 5.91
CA ARG A 103 -11.83 -6.74 7.23
C ARG A 103 -11.66 -8.23 7.49
N ARG A 104 -12.68 -9.01 7.14
CA ARG A 104 -12.70 -10.47 7.27
C ARG A 104 -11.47 -11.15 6.66
N GLN A 105 -10.92 -10.62 5.55
CA GLN A 105 -9.73 -11.20 4.91
C GLN A 105 -8.53 -11.31 5.85
N THR A 106 -8.42 -10.39 6.80
CA THR A 106 -7.33 -10.37 7.78
C THR A 106 -7.81 -10.87 9.13
N GLU A 107 -8.95 -10.37 9.62
CA GLU A 107 -9.42 -10.67 10.98
C GLU A 107 -9.87 -12.13 11.18
N GLU A 108 -10.39 -12.78 10.13
CA GLU A 108 -10.92 -14.15 10.22
C GLU A 108 -10.19 -15.14 9.32
N LEU A 109 -9.70 -14.70 8.16
CA LEU A 109 -8.94 -15.55 7.22
C LEU A 109 -7.43 -15.51 7.45
N SER A 110 -6.97 -14.68 8.38
CA SER A 110 -5.57 -14.57 8.79
C SER A 110 -4.60 -14.29 7.64
N VAL A 111 -5.03 -13.53 6.63
CA VAL A 111 -4.12 -13.00 5.60
C VAL A 111 -3.58 -11.65 6.06
N PRO A 112 -2.25 -11.50 6.25
CA PRO A 112 -1.63 -10.22 6.60
C PRO A 112 -1.99 -9.10 5.63
N ALA A 113 -2.00 -7.86 6.12
CA ALA A 113 -2.36 -6.72 5.31
C ALA A 113 -1.38 -5.54 5.42
N MET A 114 -1.28 -4.77 4.33
CA MET A 114 -0.70 -3.44 4.30
C MET A 114 -1.78 -2.43 3.95
N VAL A 115 -1.86 -1.31 4.66
CA VAL A 115 -2.81 -0.23 4.40
C VAL A 115 -2.01 1.06 4.15
N ILE A 116 -2.12 1.62 2.95
CA ILE A 116 -1.26 2.71 2.46
C ILE A 116 -2.08 3.97 2.19
N HIS A 117 -1.63 5.10 2.73
CA HIS A 117 -2.11 6.45 2.45
C HIS A 117 -3.66 6.61 2.48
N CYS A 118 -4.33 6.87 1.35
CA CYS A 118 -5.78 7.09 1.34
C CYS A 118 -6.58 5.85 1.77
N ALA A 119 -5.96 4.66 1.83
CA ALA A 119 -6.63 3.49 2.35
C ALA A 119 -7.12 3.69 3.79
N MET A 120 -6.43 4.50 4.62
CA MET A 120 -6.93 4.84 5.97
C MET A 120 -8.14 5.78 5.95
N HIS A 121 -8.26 6.61 4.92
CA HIS A 121 -9.39 7.52 4.75
C HIS A 121 -10.54 6.89 3.97
N SER A 122 -10.42 5.63 3.55
CA SER A 122 -11.55 4.87 3.00
C SER A 122 -12.61 4.64 4.09
N PHE A 123 -13.89 4.71 3.70
CA PHE A 123 -15.03 4.53 4.59
C PHE A 123 -15.07 5.50 5.79
N ARG A 124 -14.55 6.74 5.59
CA ARG A 124 -14.34 7.78 6.62
C ARG A 124 -15.60 8.12 7.44
N ASN A 125 -16.77 7.95 6.83
CA ASN A 125 -18.07 8.23 7.45
C ASN A 125 -18.60 7.06 8.30
N THR A 126 -17.79 6.02 8.52
CA THR A 126 -18.09 4.88 9.39
C THR A 126 -16.99 4.72 10.46
N ASN A 127 -17.29 3.99 11.53
CA ASN A 127 -16.29 3.54 12.50
C ASN A 127 -15.83 2.10 12.23
N ASP A 128 -16.23 1.54 11.08
CA ASP A 128 -16.11 0.10 10.84
C ASP A 128 -14.76 -0.27 10.25
N TRP A 129 -14.01 0.65 9.63
CA TRP A 129 -12.75 0.37 8.93
C TRP A 129 -11.49 0.59 9.77
N TRP A 130 -11.35 1.76 10.41
CA TRP A 130 -10.14 2.11 11.16
C TRP A 130 -9.73 1.10 12.25
N PRO A 131 -10.62 0.32 12.90
CA PRO A 131 -10.19 -0.68 13.87
C PRO A 131 -9.25 -1.76 13.28
N LEU A 132 -9.37 -2.04 11.96
CA LEU A 132 -8.50 -2.97 11.24
C LEU A 132 -7.03 -2.55 11.30
N HIS A 133 -6.75 -1.30 10.92
CA HIS A 133 -5.37 -0.80 10.88
C HIS A 133 -4.98 -0.06 12.16
N GLY A 134 -5.91 0.39 12.98
CA GLY A 134 -5.64 0.97 14.30
C GLY A 134 -5.37 2.48 14.33
N LEU A 135 -5.48 3.19 13.21
CA LEU A 135 -5.36 4.66 13.16
C LEU A 135 -6.65 5.26 12.62
N GLN A 136 -7.30 6.13 13.40
CA GLN A 136 -8.38 6.98 12.92
C GLN A 136 -7.82 8.37 12.59
N SER A 137 -8.04 8.82 11.35
CA SER A 137 -7.74 10.17 10.88
C SER A 137 -8.86 10.62 9.94
N LYS A 138 -9.14 11.93 9.91
CA LYS A 138 -10.15 12.53 9.04
C LYS A 138 -9.66 13.76 8.27
N SER A 139 -8.44 14.22 8.56
CA SER A 139 -7.84 15.40 7.96
C SER A 139 -6.33 15.21 7.88
N HIS A 140 -5.72 16.07 7.09
CA HIS A 140 -4.28 16.13 6.92
C HIS A 140 -3.87 17.59 6.72
N GLU A 141 -2.60 17.86 6.97
CA GLU A 141 -1.96 19.11 6.59
C GLU A 141 -1.79 19.20 5.06
N PRO A 142 -1.58 20.40 4.51
CA PRO A 142 -1.23 20.55 3.10
C PRO A 142 0.03 19.77 2.72
N LEU A 143 0.14 19.48 1.43
CA LEU A 143 1.29 18.82 0.85
C LEU A 143 2.60 19.56 1.18
N GLY A 144 3.57 18.85 1.76
CA GLY A 144 4.79 19.48 2.23
C GLY A 144 5.94 18.50 2.53
N ARG A 145 7.08 19.08 2.93
CA ARG A 145 8.24 18.32 3.39
C ARG A 145 7.99 17.82 4.80
N MET A 146 8.20 16.54 5.05
CA MET A 146 7.91 15.92 6.35
C MET A 146 9.14 15.15 6.83
N LYS A 147 9.71 15.60 7.95
CA LYS A 147 10.80 14.87 8.63
C LYS A 147 10.21 13.73 9.43
N LEU A 148 10.76 12.53 9.28
CA LEU A 148 10.32 11.37 10.03
C LEU A 148 11.29 11.06 11.18
N THR A 149 10.73 10.56 12.28
CA THR A 149 11.47 10.15 13.47
C THR A 149 11.01 8.77 13.88
N ALA A 150 11.94 7.88 14.19
CA ALA A 150 11.63 6.57 14.75
C ALA A 150 10.99 6.73 16.14
N ALA A 151 9.81 6.13 16.33
CA ALA A 151 9.14 6.09 17.62
C ALA A 151 9.78 5.03 18.53
N GLU A 152 10.20 3.91 17.95
CA GLU A 152 10.81 2.76 18.63
C GLU A 152 11.85 2.09 17.72
N GLU A 153 12.77 1.33 18.29
CA GLU A 153 13.61 0.41 17.51
C GLU A 153 12.74 -0.77 17.04
N HIS A 154 12.79 -1.08 15.75
CA HIS A 154 12.00 -2.16 15.17
C HIS A 154 12.67 -2.74 13.93
N PRO A 155 12.60 -4.06 13.67
CA PRO A 155 13.22 -4.68 12.49
C PRO A 155 12.80 -4.05 11.16
N VAL A 156 11.54 -3.58 11.08
CA VAL A 156 10.99 -2.90 9.89
C VAL A 156 11.76 -1.62 9.54
N LEU A 157 12.39 -0.97 10.53
CA LEU A 157 13.18 0.25 10.34
C LEU A 157 14.65 -0.04 9.99
N SER A 158 15.05 -1.30 9.81
CA SER A 158 16.41 -1.64 9.40
C SER A 158 16.75 -1.02 8.04
N GLY A 159 17.86 -0.28 7.99
CA GLY A 159 18.30 0.46 6.80
C GLY A 159 17.54 1.77 6.53
N ILE A 160 16.60 2.17 7.37
CA ILE A 160 15.92 3.47 7.27
C ILE A 160 16.80 4.54 7.98
N PRO A 161 17.22 5.61 7.29
CA PRO A 161 18.04 6.66 7.88
C PRO A 161 17.32 7.42 9.01
N ALA A 162 18.05 7.75 10.08
CA ALA A 162 17.51 8.49 11.22
C ALA A 162 17.08 9.94 10.89
N ASP A 163 17.59 10.50 9.79
CA ASP A 163 17.29 11.85 9.30
C ASP A 163 16.42 11.84 8.03
N TRP A 164 15.73 10.73 7.75
CA TRP A 164 14.86 10.61 6.58
C TRP A 164 13.76 11.69 6.58
N THR A 165 13.65 12.37 5.45
CA THR A 165 12.66 13.41 5.18
C THR A 165 12.04 13.12 3.83
N VAL A 166 10.73 12.93 3.78
CA VAL A 166 9.99 12.87 2.52
C VAL A 166 9.81 14.28 1.97
N SER A 167 9.97 14.44 0.65
CA SER A 167 9.99 15.76 0.02
C SER A 167 8.61 16.38 -0.11
N GLU A 168 7.59 15.57 -0.34
CA GLU A 168 6.26 16.03 -0.73
C GLU A 168 5.21 14.99 -0.31
N ASP A 169 4.60 15.16 0.85
CA ASP A 169 3.53 14.29 1.35
C ASP A 169 2.59 15.05 2.29
N GLU A 170 1.49 14.42 2.68
CA GLU A 170 0.46 15.00 3.55
C GLU A 170 0.55 14.40 4.96
N LEU A 171 0.80 15.23 5.98
CA LEU A 171 0.79 14.75 7.36
C LEU A 171 -0.63 14.55 7.84
N TYR A 172 -1.03 13.31 8.11
CA TYR A 172 -2.36 12.98 8.59
C TYR A 172 -2.52 13.29 10.09
N ILE A 173 -3.55 14.05 10.45
CA ILE A 173 -3.86 14.37 11.84
C ILE A 173 -4.46 13.12 12.52
N ASN A 174 -3.79 12.65 13.57
CA ASN A 174 -4.14 11.44 14.30
C ASN A 174 -5.24 11.73 15.34
N LEU A 175 -6.43 11.13 15.19
CA LEU A 175 -7.55 11.28 16.14
C LEU A 175 -7.59 10.17 17.20
N GLN A 176 -7.41 8.93 16.77
CA GLN A 176 -7.26 7.78 17.66
C GLN A 176 -6.18 6.86 17.12
N PHE A 177 -5.38 6.31 18.02
CA PHE A 177 -4.33 5.37 17.66
C PHE A 177 -4.31 4.18 18.63
N ARG A 178 -4.30 2.96 18.10
CA ARG A 178 -4.32 1.69 18.85
C ARG A 178 -3.47 0.64 18.13
N ALA A 179 -2.17 0.87 18.09
CA ALA A 179 -1.17 0.01 17.44
C ALA A 179 0.23 0.30 18.01
N GLN A 180 1.26 -0.38 17.52
CA GLN A 180 2.66 -0.09 17.84
C GLN A 180 3.21 0.93 16.82
N PRO A 181 3.58 2.16 17.25
CA PRO A 181 4.11 3.16 16.34
C PRO A 181 5.53 2.80 15.90
N LEU A 182 5.86 3.05 14.64
CA LEU A 182 7.21 2.88 14.09
C LEU A 182 7.82 4.22 13.72
N LEU A 183 7.07 5.06 13.00
CA LEU A 183 7.51 6.38 12.58
C LEU A 183 6.49 7.43 12.99
N THR A 184 6.98 8.62 13.31
CA THR A 184 6.18 9.80 13.63
C THR A 184 6.73 11.04 12.92
N SER A 185 5.89 12.06 12.80
CA SER A 185 6.30 13.43 12.48
C SER A 185 5.64 14.43 13.42
N VAL A 186 6.14 15.67 13.43
CA VAL A 186 5.56 16.78 14.19
C VAL A 186 4.80 17.68 13.23
N GLY A 187 3.53 17.93 13.52
CA GLY A 187 2.67 18.79 12.72
C GLY A 187 2.82 20.27 13.02
N GLU A 188 2.14 21.08 12.21
CA GLU A 188 1.96 22.53 12.42
C GLU A 188 1.21 22.85 13.72
N ASP A 189 0.46 21.87 14.26
CA ASP A 189 -0.19 21.93 15.57
C ASP A 189 0.75 21.64 16.75
N ASP A 190 2.07 21.52 16.50
CA ASP A 190 3.11 21.04 17.43
C ASP A 190 2.84 19.60 17.96
N GLY A 191 1.85 18.90 17.39
CA GLY A 191 1.44 17.56 17.76
C GLY A 191 2.33 16.48 17.12
N ILE A 192 2.52 15.37 17.83
CA ILE A 192 3.21 14.19 17.30
C ILE A 192 2.17 13.27 16.65
N HIS A 193 2.32 13.05 15.35
CA HIS A 193 1.42 12.21 14.55
C HIS A 193 2.17 10.97 14.06
N VAL A 194 1.57 9.79 14.22
CA VAL A 194 2.12 8.51 13.75
C VAL A 194 1.95 8.43 12.24
N THR A 195 3.03 8.07 11.55
CA THR A 195 3.10 7.97 10.10
C THR A 195 3.35 6.55 9.60
N ALA A 196 3.89 5.65 10.42
CA ALA A 196 3.96 4.22 10.13
C ALA A 196 3.83 3.39 11.42
N TRP A 197 3.20 2.21 11.35
CA TRP A 197 2.92 1.38 12.52
C TRP A 197 2.66 -0.10 12.18
N ILE A 198 2.66 -0.95 13.21
CA ILE A 198 2.21 -2.35 13.16
C ILE A 198 1.02 -2.54 14.09
N LYS A 199 -0.05 -3.16 13.59
CA LYS A 199 -1.24 -3.56 14.35
C LYS A 199 -1.47 -5.06 14.24
N GLN A 200 -1.72 -5.73 15.35
CA GLN A 200 -2.17 -7.12 15.36
C GLN A 200 -3.71 -7.21 15.36
N GLN A 201 -4.25 -8.07 14.49
CA GLN A 201 -5.63 -8.54 14.49
C GLN A 201 -5.65 -10.01 14.93
N GLY A 202 -5.89 -10.24 16.22
CA GLY A 202 -5.49 -11.52 16.83
C GLY A 202 -3.98 -11.68 16.71
N ASP A 203 -3.53 -12.73 16.03
CA ASP A 203 -2.11 -12.96 15.72
C ASP A 203 -1.73 -12.54 14.29
N THR A 204 -2.67 -11.96 13.52
CA THR A 204 -2.43 -11.58 12.12
C THR A 204 -1.98 -10.11 12.03
N PRO A 205 -0.76 -9.84 11.53
CA PRO A 205 -0.23 -8.48 11.48
C PRO A 205 -0.80 -7.66 10.33
N VAL A 206 -0.95 -6.37 10.60
CA VAL A 206 -1.30 -5.30 9.67
C VAL A 206 -0.25 -4.21 9.78
N PHE A 207 0.43 -3.91 8.67
CA PHE A 207 1.24 -2.71 8.56
C PHE A 207 0.38 -1.57 8.04
N GLY A 208 0.56 -0.38 8.60
CA GLY A 208 -0.07 0.84 8.11
C GLY A 208 0.93 1.97 7.96
N THR A 209 0.73 2.82 6.94
CA THR A 209 1.49 4.04 6.75
C THR A 209 0.62 5.16 6.17
N THR A 210 0.70 6.36 6.74
CA THR A 210 0.06 7.59 6.20
C THR A 210 0.80 8.17 5.03
N LEU A 211 2.03 7.73 4.78
CA LEU A 211 2.83 8.20 3.67
C LEU A 211 2.35 7.61 2.35
N GLY A 212 2.55 8.34 1.25
CA GLY A 212 2.27 7.87 -0.10
C GLY A 212 1.30 8.73 -0.90
N HIS A 213 1.19 10.04 -0.61
CA HIS A 213 0.39 10.93 -1.43
C HIS A 213 0.93 11.06 -2.86
N SER A 214 2.22 11.42 -2.97
CA SER A 214 2.86 11.82 -4.21
C SER A 214 3.64 10.70 -4.88
N ASP A 215 3.83 10.84 -6.18
CA ASP A 215 4.73 9.98 -6.96
C ASP A 215 6.17 10.06 -6.44
N ALA A 216 6.60 11.24 -5.98
CA ALA A 216 7.92 11.45 -5.39
C ALA A 216 8.15 10.60 -4.13
N THR A 217 7.14 10.51 -3.24
CA THR A 217 7.22 9.63 -2.07
C THR A 217 7.21 8.16 -2.49
N MET A 218 6.41 7.78 -3.48
CA MET A 218 6.30 6.40 -3.96
C MET A 218 7.58 5.89 -4.66
N GLU A 219 8.34 6.79 -5.27
CA GLU A 219 9.67 6.52 -5.85
C GLU A 219 10.82 6.63 -4.84
N ASP A 220 10.59 7.20 -3.65
CA ASP A 220 11.63 7.34 -2.63
C ASP A 220 12.20 5.95 -2.28
N PRO A 221 13.50 5.70 -2.53
CA PRO A 221 14.11 4.40 -2.25
C PRO A 221 14.02 3.98 -0.78
N VAL A 222 13.96 4.94 0.15
CA VAL A 222 13.79 4.71 1.58
C VAL A 222 12.35 4.31 1.89
N PHE A 223 11.36 4.94 1.25
CA PHE A 223 9.96 4.54 1.38
C PHE A 223 9.73 3.12 0.83
N GLN A 224 10.30 2.80 -0.33
CA GLN A 224 10.23 1.45 -0.90
C GLN A 224 10.93 0.41 -0.02
N GLN A 225 12.03 0.79 0.66
CA GLN A 225 12.68 -0.06 1.65
C GLN A 225 11.76 -0.31 2.85
N LEU A 226 11.11 0.72 3.37
CA LEU A 226 10.13 0.61 4.46
C LEU A 226 9.00 -0.35 4.09
N LEU A 227 8.40 -0.19 2.90
CA LEU A 227 7.33 -1.07 2.42
C LEU A 227 7.82 -2.52 2.26
N THR A 228 9.03 -2.71 1.76
CA THR A 228 9.62 -4.06 1.61
C THR A 228 9.85 -4.71 2.98
N ASN A 229 10.47 -3.99 3.91
CA ASN A 229 10.73 -4.50 5.25
C ASN A 229 9.40 -4.83 5.96
N ALA A 230 8.40 -3.96 5.84
CA ALA A 230 7.08 -4.19 6.39
C ALA A 230 6.43 -5.45 5.81
N LEU A 231 6.43 -5.62 4.48
CA LEU A 231 5.88 -6.81 3.82
C LEU A 231 6.59 -8.08 4.30
N LEU A 232 7.92 -8.08 4.35
CA LEU A 232 8.69 -9.23 4.83
C LEU A 232 8.40 -9.51 6.31
N TYR A 233 8.29 -8.49 7.15
CA TYR A 233 7.98 -8.64 8.57
C TYR A 233 6.60 -9.26 8.78
N ILE A 234 5.54 -8.72 8.17
CA ILE A 234 4.17 -9.20 8.37
C ILE A 234 3.92 -10.58 7.75
N THR A 235 4.81 -11.04 6.84
CA THR A 235 4.78 -12.39 6.27
C THR A 235 5.74 -13.37 6.97
N GLY A 236 6.43 -12.94 8.04
CA GLY A 236 7.35 -13.80 8.81
C GLY A 236 8.70 -14.07 8.12
N ASN A 237 9.09 -13.21 7.17
CA ASN A 237 10.31 -13.31 6.38
C ASN A 237 11.35 -12.21 6.67
N LEU A 238 11.21 -11.52 7.80
CA LEU A 238 12.20 -10.59 8.33
C LEU A 238 12.58 -11.05 9.74
N THR A 239 13.87 -11.18 10.01
CA THR A 239 14.39 -11.54 11.35
C THR A 239 14.34 -10.35 12.31
N ASP A 240 14.56 -10.60 13.61
CA ASP A 240 14.56 -9.57 14.66
C ASP A 240 15.66 -8.51 14.52
N ASP A 241 16.72 -8.77 13.76
CA ASP A 241 17.76 -7.79 13.40
C ASP A 241 17.48 -7.08 12.07
N GLY A 242 16.33 -7.34 11.45
CA GLY A 242 15.93 -6.72 10.18
C GLY A 242 16.60 -7.33 8.96
N THR A 243 17.12 -8.56 9.06
CA THR A 243 17.69 -9.30 7.92
C THR A 243 16.58 -10.04 7.15
N PRO A 244 16.43 -9.79 5.84
CA PRO A 244 15.48 -10.54 5.00
C PRO A 244 15.83 -12.03 4.91
N ASN A 245 14.80 -12.88 4.81
CA ASN A 245 14.97 -14.29 4.47
C ASN A 245 15.73 -14.41 3.13
N PRO A 246 16.93 -15.05 3.09
CA PRO A 246 17.73 -15.15 1.87
C PRO A 246 17.03 -15.89 0.72
N ALA A 247 16.07 -16.77 1.02
CA ALA A 247 15.23 -17.44 0.02
C ALA A 247 14.39 -16.45 -0.80
N LEU A 248 14.13 -15.26 -0.24
CA LEU A 248 13.40 -14.19 -0.87
C LEU A 248 14.31 -13.08 -1.41
N ALA A 249 15.59 -13.34 -1.64
CA ALA A 249 16.45 -12.39 -2.34
C ALA A 249 15.86 -12.02 -3.72
N PRO A 250 15.99 -10.76 -4.18
CA PRO A 250 15.50 -10.33 -5.49
C PRO A 250 15.95 -11.28 -6.60
N ASN A 251 15.04 -11.59 -7.52
CA ASN A 251 15.36 -12.40 -8.69
C ASN A 251 15.38 -11.50 -9.95
N PRO A 252 16.55 -10.97 -10.36
CA PRO A 252 16.66 -10.07 -11.50
C PRO A 252 16.38 -10.76 -12.85
N SER A 253 16.32 -12.11 -12.86
CA SER A 253 15.95 -12.89 -14.05
C SER A 253 14.46 -13.21 -14.11
N ARG A 254 13.68 -12.84 -13.08
CA ARG A 254 12.22 -12.89 -13.16
C ARG A 254 11.73 -11.78 -14.09
N GLY A 255 10.70 -12.08 -14.88
CA GLY A 255 9.98 -11.09 -15.68
C GLY A 255 9.27 -10.03 -14.82
N GLU A 256 8.21 -9.44 -15.36
CA GLU A 256 7.50 -8.34 -14.70
C GLU A 256 7.05 -8.67 -13.26
N ALA A 257 7.22 -7.70 -12.35
CA ALA A 257 6.81 -7.82 -10.94
C ALA A 257 5.29 -8.01 -10.80
N ILE A 258 4.53 -7.38 -11.71
CA ILE A 258 3.08 -7.51 -11.82
C ILE A 258 2.78 -8.70 -12.74
N ALA A 259 2.26 -9.78 -12.16
CA ALA A 259 1.92 -10.98 -12.91
C ALA A 259 0.52 -10.94 -13.54
N SER A 260 -0.43 -10.24 -12.91
CA SER A 260 -1.76 -10.10 -13.47
C SER A 260 -2.44 -8.79 -13.07
N PHE A 261 -3.44 -8.43 -13.86
CA PHE A 261 -4.29 -7.28 -13.65
C PHE A 261 -5.74 -7.69 -13.88
N SER A 262 -6.63 -7.28 -12.97
CA SER A 262 -8.06 -7.55 -13.01
C SER A 262 -8.87 -6.31 -12.69
N ALA A 263 -9.99 -6.12 -13.40
CA ALA A 263 -10.91 -5.00 -13.24
C ALA A 263 -12.30 -5.40 -13.74
N PRO A 264 -13.40 -4.77 -13.26
CA PRO A 264 -14.71 -4.97 -13.84
C PRO A 264 -14.76 -4.49 -15.30
N PRO A 265 -15.70 -4.99 -16.13
CA PRO A 265 -15.86 -4.52 -17.51
C PRO A 265 -16.02 -3.00 -17.58
N GLY A 266 -15.22 -2.34 -18.42
CA GLY A 266 -15.26 -0.89 -18.63
C GLY A 266 -14.59 -0.04 -17.53
N VAL A 267 -13.97 -0.67 -16.53
CA VAL A 267 -13.17 0.01 -15.52
C VAL A 267 -11.70 0.00 -15.93
N ALA A 268 -11.09 1.17 -15.91
CA ALA A 268 -9.66 1.38 -16.13
C ALA A 268 -9.17 2.49 -15.19
N TYR A 269 -7.85 2.65 -15.10
CA TYR A 269 -7.29 3.86 -14.51
C TYR A 269 -7.73 5.09 -15.32
N LEU A 270 -7.91 6.21 -14.63
CA LEU A 270 -8.20 7.48 -15.28
C LEU A 270 -6.92 8.06 -15.86
N ASP A 271 -7.00 8.55 -17.09
CA ASP A 271 -5.92 9.34 -17.67
C ASP A 271 -5.95 10.79 -17.11
N PRO A 272 -4.86 11.58 -17.29
CA PRO A 272 -4.79 12.93 -16.73
C PRO A 272 -5.94 13.86 -17.15
N GLU A 273 -6.44 13.74 -18.38
CA GLU A 273 -7.55 14.58 -18.86
C GLU A 273 -8.86 14.20 -18.17
N GLN A 274 -9.09 12.90 -17.96
CA GLN A 274 -10.24 12.40 -17.21
C GLN A 274 -10.17 12.82 -15.74
N VAL A 275 -8.98 12.80 -15.14
CA VAL A 275 -8.76 13.32 -13.77
C VAL A 275 -9.08 14.80 -13.71
N ASP A 276 -8.59 15.60 -14.66
CA ASP A 276 -8.86 17.03 -14.73
C ASP A 276 -10.36 17.33 -14.88
N CYS A 277 -11.06 16.56 -15.72
CA CYS A 277 -12.51 16.66 -15.86
C CYS A 277 -13.22 16.37 -14.53
N VAL A 278 -12.89 15.25 -13.88
CA VAL A 278 -13.51 14.87 -12.60
C VAL A 278 -13.24 15.91 -11.52
N MET A 279 -12.01 16.40 -11.42
CA MET A 279 -11.64 17.44 -10.46
C MET A 279 -12.34 18.78 -10.76
N SER A 280 -12.56 19.10 -12.03
CA SER A 280 -13.36 20.25 -12.44
C SER A 280 -14.81 20.12 -11.98
N GLU A 281 -15.44 18.96 -12.20
CA GLU A 281 -16.82 18.68 -11.74
C GLU A 281 -16.96 18.75 -10.21
N ILE A 282 -15.98 18.20 -9.47
CA ILE A 282 -15.94 18.32 -8.00
C ILE A 282 -15.87 19.80 -7.62
N ARG A 283 -14.91 20.57 -8.17
CA ARG A 283 -14.77 22.01 -7.88
C ARG A 283 -16.03 22.80 -8.20
N ASN A 284 -16.70 22.51 -9.30
CA ASN A 284 -17.95 23.16 -9.69
C ASN A 284 -19.10 22.81 -8.72
N THR A 285 -19.13 21.58 -8.22
CA THR A 285 -20.16 21.10 -7.29
C THR A 285 -20.02 21.75 -5.91
N ILE A 286 -18.80 21.80 -5.36
CA ILE A 286 -18.58 22.23 -3.96
C ILE A 286 -18.01 23.63 -3.81
N GLY A 287 -17.45 24.24 -4.87
CA GLY A 287 -16.64 25.46 -4.78
C GLY A 287 -17.35 26.62 -4.09
N PHE A 288 -18.57 26.95 -4.53
CA PHE A 288 -19.37 28.01 -3.89
C PHE A 288 -19.77 27.67 -2.45
N CYS A 289 -20.03 26.39 -2.17
CA CYS A 289 -20.40 25.92 -0.84
C CYS A 289 -19.21 26.05 0.13
N TYR A 290 -18.02 25.61 -0.29
CA TYR A 290 -16.77 25.72 0.47
C TYR A 290 -16.39 27.16 0.77
N VAL A 291 -16.45 28.05 -0.24
CA VAL A 291 -16.22 29.48 -0.03
C VAL A 291 -17.19 30.01 1.02
N GLY A 292 -18.47 29.65 0.93
CA GLY A 292 -19.48 30.00 1.93
C GLY A 292 -19.13 29.54 3.35
N CYS A 293 -18.59 28.32 3.52
CA CYS A 293 -18.16 27.83 4.83
C CYS A 293 -16.95 28.59 5.38
N ILE A 294 -15.98 28.95 4.51
CA ILE A 294 -14.73 29.60 4.91
C ILE A 294 -14.93 31.09 5.24
N VAL A 295 -15.75 31.80 4.46
CA VAL A 295 -15.93 33.26 4.62
C VAL A 295 -17.03 33.62 5.61
N ASN A 296 -17.76 32.65 6.14
CA ASN A 296 -18.82 32.89 7.12
C ASN A 296 -18.21 33.17 8.51
N PRO A 297 -18.31 34.40 9.02
CA PRO A 297 -17.72 34.76 10.32
C PRO A 297 -18.45 34.14 11.51
N LEU A 298 -19.51 33.37 11.29
CA LEU A 298 -20.26 32.64 12.31
C LEU A 298 -19.89 31.15 12.36
N LEU A 299 -19.02 30.65 11.47
CA LEU A 299 -18.58 29.25 11.47
C LEU A 299 -17.09 29.19 11.78
N TRP A 300 -16.73 28.50 12.86
CA TRP A 300 -15.33 28.32 13.26
C TRP A 300 -15.09 26.90 13.77
N GLY A 301 -13.86 26.40 13.59
CA GLY A 301 -13.46 25.07 14.05
C GLY A 301 -14.41 23.97 13.56
N GLU A 302 -14.99 23.21 14.50
CA GLU A 302 -15.90 22.11 14.20
C GLU A 302 -17.11 22.50 13.34
N GLU A 303 -17.63 23.73 13.49
CA GLU A 303 -18.79 24.20 12.72
C GLU A 303 -18.43 24.47 11.26
N ALA A 304 -17.23 25.00 11.01
CA ALA A 304 -16.70 25.19 9.66
C ALA A 304 -16.42 23.84 8.98
N ASP A 305 -15.92 22.86 9.74
CA ASP A 305 -15.65 21.53 9.22
C ASP A 305 -16.94 20.73 8.97
N ALA A 306 -17.95 20.87 9.83
CA ALA A 306 -19.28 20.33 9.59
C ALA A 306 -19.90 20.90 8.29
N CYS A 307 -19.79 22.22 8.09
CA CYS A 307 -20.26 22.87 6.87
C CYS A 307 -19.54 22.32 5.61
N LYS A 308 -18.21 22.15 5.65
CA LYS A 308 -17.46 21.53 4.54
C LYS A 308 -17.94 20.11 4.28
N GLY A 309 -18.16 19.31 5.33
CA GLY A 309 -18.71 17.96 5.21
C GLY A 309 -20.09 17.94 4.52
N ASP A 310 -20.96 18.88 4.86
CA ASP A 310 -22.27 19.03 4.20
C ASP A 310 -22.14 19.43 2.72
N CYS A 311 -21.09 20.15 2.35
CA CYS A 311 -20.77 20.43 0.95
C CYS A 311 -20.26 19.19 0.23
N GLU A 312 -19.33 18.43 0.82
CA GLU A 312 -18.79 17.19 0.25
C GLU A 312 -19.85 16.11 0.06
N ALA A 313 -20.88 16.08 0.91
CA ALA A 313 -22.02 15.17 0.77
C ALA A 313 -22.81 15.36 -0.54
N ARG A 314 -22.60 16.48 -1.25
CA ARG A 314 -23.21 16.77 -2.56
C ARG A 314 -22.39 16.23 -3.74
N ILE A 315 -21.14 15.82 -3.51
CA ILE A 315 -20.27 15.27 -4.55
C ILE A 315 -20.89 13.94 -5.01
N PRO A 316 -21.19 13.76 -6.30
CA PRO A 316 -21.69 12.49 -6.81
C PRO A 316 -20.68 11.36 -6.53
N PRO A 317 -21.13 10.10 -6.45
CA PRO A 317 -20.23 8.97 -6.32
C PRO A 317 -19.10 9.02 -7.36
N THR A 318 -17.86 8.78 -6.92
CA THR A 318 -16.65 8.71 -7.76
C THR A 318 -16.85 7.93 -9.05
N ALA A 319 -17.58 6.81 -9.02
CA ALA A 319 -17.85 5.99 -10.20
C ALA A 319 -18.74 6.71 -11.24
N GLU A 320 -19.70 7.52 -10.79
CA GLU A 320 -20.58 8.31 -11.65
C GLU A 320 -19.81 9.47 -12.31
N LEU A 321 -19.02 10.21 -11.52
CA LEU A 321 -18.14 11.27 -12.03
C LEU A 321 -17.18 10.73 -13.09
N ALA A 322 -16.50 9.63 -12.77
CA ALA A 322 -15.58 8.97 -13.69
C ALA A 322 -16.28 8.46 -14.97
N ALA A 323 -17.53 7.99 -14.87
CA ALA A 323 -18.29 7.54 -16.04
C ALA A 323 -18.72 8.72 -16.94
N ALA A 324 -19.11 9.86 -16.35
CA ALA A 324 -19.46 11.06 -17.10
C ALA A 324 -18.26 11.59 -17.90
N CYS A 325 -17.10 11.73 -17.25
CA CYS A 325 -15.88 12.25 -17.88
C CYS A 325 -15.28 11.32 -18.95
N ARG A 326 -15.57 10.02 -18.90
CA ARG A 326 -15.18 9.09 -19.99
C ARG A 326 -16.00 9.27 -21.27
N ASN A 327 -17.27 9.67 -21.16
CA ASN A 327 -18.16 9.80 -22.31
C ASN A 327 -18.03 11.14 -23.04
N ASP A 328 -17.47 12.17 -22.39
CA ASP A 328 -17.28 13.50 -22.97
C ASP A 328 -16.15 13.52 -24.03
N GLN A 329 -15.23 12.55 -23.98
CA GLN A 329 -14.12 12.39 -24.92
C GLN A 329 -14.52 11.73 -26.26
N GLY A 330 -15.82 11.56 -26.52
CA GLY A 330 -16.39 10.91 -27.71
C GLY A 330 -17.19 11.83 -28.65
N GLY A 331 -17.08 13.16 -28.51
CA GLY A 331 -17.77 14.17 -29.31
C GLY A 331 -16.92 14.80 -30.41
#